data_AF-W9HBW0-F1
#
_entry.id   AF-W9HBW0-F1
#
_cell.length_a   1.000
_cell.length_b   1.000
_cell.length_c   1.000
_cell.angle_alpha   90.00
_cell.angle_beta   90.00
_cell.angle_gamma   90.00
#
_symmetry.space_group_name_H-M   'P 1'
#
loop_
_entity.id
_entity.type
_entity.pdbx_description
1 polymer ?
#
loop_
_entity_poly.entity_id
_entity_poly.type
_entity_poly.pdbx_seq_one_letter_code
_entity_poly.pdbx_strand_id
1 'polypeptide(L)'
;MWPALLLLLMVLAVALTRFFTAAFNPLDDPESPFQRRAQRALSNSVEQTVILIPAMLAAAALAAPPDIRFAGVMTGLFCVARLLFWLGYLIHPYLRAPGMIMTLNVNAAIVAYALVRAIG
;
A
#
# COMPACT_ATOMS: atom_id res chain seq x y z
N MET A 1 4.78 -9.47 7.18
CA MET A 1 3.70 -10.34 6.66
C MET A 1 2.44 -9.58 6.28
N TRP A 2 1.89 -8.70 7.14
CA TRP A 2 0.57 -8.09 6.88
C TRP A 2 0.48 -7.24 5.59
N PRO A 3 1.46 -6.38 5.24
CA PRO A 3 1.40 -5.64 3.97
C PRO A 3 1.38 -6.56 2.74
N ALA A 4 2.14 -7.66 2.79
CA ALA A 4 2.17 -8.65 1.72
C ALA A 4 0.83 -9.38 1.57
N LEU A 5 0.16 -9.71 2.68
CA LEU A 5 -1.19 -10.30 2.64
C LEU A 5 -2.19 -9.33 2.00
N LEU A 6 -2.16 -8.05 2.38
CA LEU A 6 -3.05 -7.05 1.76
C LEU A 6 -2.79 -6.90 0.26
N LEU A 7 -1.53 -6.85 -0.16
CA LEU A 7 -1.19 -6.82 -1.59
C LEU A 7 -1.66 -8.07 -2.31
N LEU A 8 -1.47 -9.26 -1.72
CA LEU A 8 -1.93 -10.51 -2.31
C LEU A 8 -3.46 -10.49 -2.48
N LEU A 9 -4.21 -10.00 -1.49
CA LEU A 9 -5.66 -9.84 -1.61
C LEU A 9 -6.06 -8.89 -2.73
N MET A 10 -5.33 -7.78 -2.92
CA MET A 10 -5.57 -6.86 -4.05
C MET A 10 -5.28 -7.53 -5.40
N VAL A 11 -4.21 -8.30 -5.51
CA VAL A 11 -3.88 -9.09 -6.70
C VAL A 11 -4.99 -10.08 -7.02
N LEU A 12 -5.44 -10.85 -6.03
CA LEU A 12 -6.52 -11.81 -6.18
C LEU A 12 -7.83 -11.14 -6.58
N ALA A 13 -8.16 -10.00 -5.99
CA ALA A 13 -9.36 -9.24 -6.35
C ALA A 13 -9.34 -8.81 -7.83
N VAL A 14 -8.22 -8.27 -8.31
CA VAL A 14 -8.06 -7.92 -9.73
C VAL A 14 -8.18 -9.17 -10.62
N ALA A 15 -7.50 -10.26 -10.28
CA ALA A 15 -7.53 -11.51 -11.06
C ALA A 15 -8.95 -12.08 -11.17
N LEU A 16 -9.68 -12.13 -10.05
CA LEU A 16 -11.07 -12.60 -10.02
C LEU A 16 -11.99 -11.71 -10.86
N THR A 17 -11.82 -10.38 -10.80
CA THR A 17 -12.66 -9.48 -11.60
C THR A 17 -12.46 -9.67 -13.09
N ARG A 18 -11.24 -9.93 -13.54
CA ARG A 18 -10.94 -10.25 -14.95
C ARG A 18 -11.54 -11.57 -15.37
N PHE A 19 -11.44 -12.59 -14.51
CA PHE A 19 -12.03 -13.90 -14.74
C PHE A 19 -13.55 -13.82 -14.92
N PHE A 20 -14.27 -13.13 -14.03
CA PHE A 20 -15.73 -13.04 -14.09
C PHE A 20 -16.26 -12.16 -15.22
N THR A 21 -15.49 -11.19 -15.71
CA THR A 21 -15.88 -10.38 -16.87
C THR A 21 -15.35 -10.93 -18.19
N ALA A 22 -14.68 -12.09 -18.18
CA ALA A 22 -13.98 -12.66 -19.34
C ALA A 22 -13.02 -11.67 -20.05
N ALA A 23 -12.43 -10.73 -19.29
CA ALA A 23 -11.50 -9.72 -19.81
C ALA A 23 -10.07 -10.23 -19.63
N PHE A 24 -9.67 -11.17 -20.49
CA PHE A 24 -8.40 -11.87 -20.40
C PHE A 24 -7.27 -11.14 -21.12
N ASN A 25 -7.56 -10.53 -22.27
CA ASN A 25 -6.59 -9.76 -23.02
C ASN A 25 -6.68 -8.27 -22.63
N PRO A 26 -5.75 -7.76 -21.79
CA PRO A 26 -5.79 -6.36 -21.35
C PRO A 26 -5.61 -5.33 -22.48
N LEU A 27 -5.18 -5.74 -23.67
CA LEU A 27 -4.94 -4.83 -24.80
C LEU A 27 -6.20 -4.65 -25.65
N ASP A 28 -7.02 -5.68 -25.76
CA ASP A 28 -8.17 -5.71 -26.67
C ASP A 28 -9.52 -5.68 -25.93
N ASP A 29 -9.57 -6.18 -24.68
CA ASP A 29 -10.82 -6.27 -23.92
C ASP A 29 -11.12 -4.95 -23.17
N PRO A 30 -12.32 -4.36 -23.36
CA PRO A 30 -12.67 -3.11 -22.69
C PRO A 30 -12.81 -3.31 -21.17
N GLU A 31 -11.98 -2.63 -20.40
CA GLU A 31 -12.09 -2.67 -18.94
C GLU A 31 -13.33 -1.92 -18.44
N SER A 32 -13.98 -2.46 -17.41
CA SER A 32 -15.00 -1.72 -16.66
C SER A 32 -14.38 -0.59 -15.81
N PRO A 33 -15.16 0.44 -15.43
CA PRO A 33 -14.70 1.45 -14.48
C PRO A 33 -14.23 0.87 -13.14
N PHE A 34 -14.79 -0.26 -12.72
CA PHE A 34 -14.36 -0.97 -11.52
C PHE A 34 -12.96 -1.57 -11.68
N GLN A 35 -12.72 -2.32 -12.77
CA GLN A 35 -11.42 -2.93 -13.06
C GLN A 35 -10.31 -1.89 -13.16
N ARG A 36 -10.56 -0.77 -13.86
CA ARG A 36 -9.60 0.34 -13.93
C ARG A 36 -9.21 0.87 -12.56
N ARG A 37 -10.19 1.03 -11.65
CA ARG A 37 -9.93 1.51 -10.28
C ARG A 37 -9.18 0.46 -9.45
N ALA A 38 -9.57 -0.81 -9.55
CA ALA A 38 -8.90 -1.92 -8.86
C ALA A 38 -7.44 -2.06 -9.30
N GLN A 39 -7.17 -2.03 -10.61
CA GLN A 39 -5.82 -2.08 -11.18
C GLN A 39 -4.97 -0.89 -10.70
N ARG A 40 -5.51 0.33 -10.76
CA ARG A 40 -4.81 1.54 -10.28
C ARG A 40 -4.55 1.49 -8.77
N ALA A 41 -5.48 0.95 -7.98
CA ALA A 41 -5.29 0.78 -6.55
C ALA A 41 -4.18 -0.24 -6.24
N LEU A 42 -4.12 -1.34 -7.00
CA LEU A 42 -3.04 -2.32 -6.91
C LEU A 42 -1.69 -1.71 -7.28
N SER A 43 -1.57 -1.07 -8.45
CA SER A 43 -0.31 -0.43 -8.88
C SER A 43 0.20 0.58 -7.86
N ASN A 44 -0.67 1.46 -7.35
CA ASN A 44 -0.27 2.40 -6.32
C ASN A 44 0.16 1.70 -5.03
N SER A 45 -0.51 0.63 -4.62
CA SER A 45 -0.15 -0.10 -3.41
C SER A 45 1.18 -0.83 -3.55
N VAL A 46 1.53 -1.29 -4.76
CA VAL A 46 2.86 -1.81 -5.08
C VAL A 46 3.92 -0.72 -4.91
N GLU A 47 3.72 0.45 -5.53
CA GLU A 47 4.64 1.59 -5.40
C GLU A 47 4.85 2.01 -3.93
N GLN A 48 3.77 2.13 -3.16
CA GLN A 48 3.87 2.51 -1.74
C GLN A 48 4.55 1.44 -0.89
N THR A 49 4.40 0.16 -1.24
CA THR A 49 5.10 -0.94 -0.58
C THR A 49 6.58 -0.97 -0.95
N VAL A 50 6.94 -0.64 -2.19
CA VAL A 50 8.34 -0.50 -2.64
C VAL A 50 9.06 0.63 -1.88
N ILE A 51 8.36 1.69 -1.48
CA ILE A 51 8.93 2.71 -0.59
C ILE A 51 9.04 2.19 0.86
N LEU A 52 7.98 1.54 1.35
CA LEU A 52 7.92 1.03 2.73
C LEU A 52 9.07 0.07 3.05
N ILE A 53 9.35 -0.89 2.16
CA ILE A 53 10.31 -1.97 2.43
C ILE A 53 11.71 -1.43 2.78
N PRO A 54 12.41 -0.68 1.90
CA PRO A 54 13.75 -0.18 2.20
C PRO A 54 13.75 0.80 3.38
N ALA A 55 12.74 1.67 3.48
CA ALA A 55 12.63 2.62 4.58
C ALA A 55 12.48 1.92 5.93
N MET A 56 11.63 0.89 6.01
CA MET A 56 11.39 0.13 7.23
C MET A 56 12.59 -0.75 7.59
N LEU A 57 13.28 -1.34 6.61
CA LEU A 57 14.51 -2.08 6.85
C LEU A 57 15.59 -1.18 7.45
N ALA A 58 15.79 0.02 6.89
CA ALA A 58 16.73 1.00 7.43
C ALA A 58 16.32 1.44 8.85
N ALA A 59 15.04 1.78 9.06
CA ALA A 59 14.52 2.14 10.37
C ALA A 59 14.73 1.03 11.41
N ALA A 60 14.48 -0.22 11.05
CA ALA A 60 14.66 -1.37 11.95
C ALA A 60 16.14 -1.63 12.27
N ALA A 61 17.03 -1.50 11.28
CA ALA A 61 18.47 -1.70 11.48
C ALA A 61 19.11 -0.62 12.35
N LEU A 62 18.57 0.61 12.33
CA LEU A 62 19.10 1.77 13.06
C LEU A 62 18.35 2.05 14.37
N ALA A 63 17.34 1.25 14.71
CA ALA A 63 16.49 1.49 15.87
C ALA A 63 17.24 1.30 17.19
N ALA A 64 17.06 2.22 18.13
CA ALA A 64 17.49 2.03 19.51
C ALA A 64 16.52 1.07 20.24
N PRO A 65 16.94 0.41 21.34
CA PRO A 65 16.06 -0.47 22.11
C PRO A 65 14.70 0.14 22.51
N PRO A 66 14.59 1.42 22.90
CA PRO A 66 13.29 2.04 23.19
C PRO A 66 12.33 2.09 21.99
N ASP A 67 12.87 2.11 20.77
CA ASP A 67 12.11 2.35 19.54
C ASP A 67 11.68 1.05 18.83
N ILE A 68 11.95 -0.11 19.42
CA ILE A 68 11.69 -1.42 18.78
C ILE A 68 10.22 -1.62 18.36
N ARG A 69 9.29 -0.94 19.05
CA ARG A 69 7.85 -0.98 18.73
C ARG A 69 7.47 -0.13 17.52
N PHE A 70 8.30 0.84 17.14
CA PHE A 70 8.05 1.76 16.03
C PHE A 70 7.71 1.02 14.73
N ALA A 71 8.51 0.01 14.38
CA ALA A 71 8.30 -0.78 13.17
C ALA A 71 6.94 -1.48 13.14
N GLY A 72 6.52 -2.04 14.28
CA GLY A 72 5.22 -2.70 14.43
C GLY A 72 4.04 -1.73 14.26
N VAL A 73 4.10 -0.59 14.96
CA VAL A 73 3.07 0.45 14.89
C VAL A 73 2.94 1.02 13.48
N MET A 74 4.07 1.40 12.86
CA MET A 74 4.09 1.95 11.51
C MET A 74 3.60 0.95 10.47
N THR A 75 3.95 -0.34 10.60
CA THR A 75 3.42 -1.40 9.74
C THR A 75 1.90 -1.55 9.89
N GLY A 76 1.38 -1.48 11.12
CA GLY A 76 -0.06 -1.52 11.38
C GLY A 76 -0.80 -0.34 10.76
N LEU A 77 -0.30 0.88 10.98
CA LEU A 77 -0.86 2.10 10.40
C LEU A 77 -0.82 2.07 8.86
N PHE A 78 0.27 1.57 8.27
CA PHE A 78 0.36 1.37 6.83
C PHE A 78 -0.75 0.45 6.33
N CYS A 79 -0.98 -0.68 6.99
CA CYS A 79 -2.02 -1.64 6.61
C CYS A 79 -3.42 -1.03 6.68
N VAL A 80 -3.74 -0.32 7.76
CA VAL A 80 -5.03 0.41 7.91
C VAL A 80 -5.19 1.44 6.80
N ALA A 81 -4.15 2.23 6.53
CA ALA A 81 -4.17 3.22 5.47
C ALA A 81 -4.40 2.61 4.07
N ARG A 82 -3.79 1.45 3.78
CA ARG A 82 -3.99 0.72 2.53
C ARG A 82 -5.40 0.14 2.40
N LEU A 83 -6.00 -0.35 3.48
CA LEU A 83 -7.39 -0.80 3.50
C LEU A 83 -8.35 0.37 3.21
N LEU A 84 -8.18 1.50 3.90
CA LEU A 84 -8.99 2.71 3.66
C LEU A 84 -8.84 3.21 2.22
N PHE A 85 -7.60 3.24 1.72
CA PHE A 85 -7.30 3.63 0.35
C PHE A 85 -8.00 2.72 -0.66
N TRP A 86 -7.83 1.40 -0.51
CA TRP A 86 -8.31 0.42 -1.46
C TRP A 86 -9.83 0.37 -1.51
N LEU A 87 -10.49 0.17 -0.36
CA LEU A 87 -11.95 0.09 -0.28
C LEU A 87 -12.59 1.41 -0.71
N GLY A 88 -12.04 2.54 -0.26
CA GLY A 88 -12.50 3.86 -0.69
C GLY A 88 -12.41 4.04 -2.21
N TYR A 89 -11.30 3.64 -2.82
CA TYR A 89 -11.10 3.81 -4.26
C TYR A 89 -12.05 2.94 -5.09
N LEU A 90 -12.37 1.73 -4.65
CA LEU A 90 -13.35 0.86 -5.31
C LEU A 90 -14.76 1.49 -5.32
N ILE A 91 -15.13 2.22 -4.26
CA ILE A 91 -16.42 2.90 -4.16
C ILE A 91 -16.41 4.17 -5.04
N HIS A 92 -15.51 5.11 -4.78
CA HIS A 92 -15.46 6.39 -5.48
C HIS A 92 -14.03 6.94 -5.59
N PRO A 93 -13.64 7.58 -6.72
CA PRO A 93 -12.29 8.11 -6.90
C PRO A 93 -11.78 9.05 -5.79
N TYR A 94 -12.67 9.83 -5.16
CA TYR A 94 -12.30 10.75 -4.08
C TYR A 94 -12.19 10.09 -2.69
N LEU A 95 -12.90 8.98 -2.46
CA LEU A 95 -12.88 8.29 -1.16
C LEU A 95 -11.54 7.59 -0.88
N ARG A 96 -10.64 7.50 -1.86
CA ARG A 96 -9.26 7.03 -1.68
C ARG A 96 -8.37 8.00 -0.91
N ALA A 97 -8.76 9.29 -0.83
CA ALA A 97 -7.90 10.35 -0.33
C ALA A 97 -7.45 10.15 1.14
N PRO A 98 -8.31 9.76 2.10
CA PRO A 98 -7.88 9.55 3.49
C PRO A 98 -6.79 8.49 3.61
N GLY A 99 -6.95 7.35 2.94
CA GLY A 99 -5.94 6.29 2.93
C GLY A 99 -4.65 6.68 2.22
N MET A 100 -4.71 7.51 1.17
CA MET A 100 -3.50 8.05 0.54
C MET A 100 -2.73 8.99 1.47
N ILE A 101 -3.42 9.94 2.09
CA ILE A 101 -2.79 10.90 3.00
C ILE A 101 -2.16 10.17 4.17
N MET A 102 -2.87 9.22 4.76
CA MET A 102 -2.35 8.43 5.88
C MET A 102 -1.10 7.62 5.48
N THR A 103 -1.09 6.97 4.31
CA THR A 103 0.10 6.23 3.85
C THR A 103 1.27 7.14 3.54
N LEU A 104 1.04 8.30 2.93
CA LEU A 104 2.11 9.27 2.69
C LEU A 104 2.76 9.68 4.00
N ASN A 105 1.96 10.01 5.03
CA ASN A 105 2.46 10.38 6.34
C ASN A 105 3.23 9.23 7.02
N VAL A 106 2.73 7.99 6.93
CA VAL A 106 3.44 6.82 7.47
C VAL A 106 4.78 6.61 6.77
N ASN A 107 4.82 6.62 5.44
CA ASN A 107 6.07 6.47 4.69
C ASN A 107 7.04 7.61 4.98
N ALA A 108 6.56 8.86 5.02
CA ALA A 108 7.38 10.02 5.36
C ALA A 108 7.96 9.91 6.78
N ALA A 109 7.17 9.48 7.77
CA ALA A 109 7.63 9.31 9.13
C ALA A 109 8.71 8.23 9.26
N ILE A 110 8.55 7.09 8.57
CA ILE A 110 9.55 6.02 8.57
C ILE A 110 10.85 6.49 7.91
N VAL A 111 10.76 7.15 6.75
CA VAL A 111 11.92 7.69 6.04
C VAL A 111 12.62 8.74 6.92
N ALA A 112 11.88 9.69 7.49
CA ALA A 112 12.44 10.73 8.36
C ALA A 112 13.15 10.12 9.57
N TYR A 113 12.51 9.14 10.23
CA TYR A 113 13.13 8.42 11.34
C TYR A 113 14.43 7.73 10.91
N ALA A 114 14.42 6.97 9.81
CA ALA A 114 15.62 6.30 9.30
C ALA A 114 16.74 7.29 8.96
N LEU A 115 16.41 8.44 8.36
CA LEU A 115 17.38 9.49 8.03
C LEU A 115 17.99 10.12 9.28
N VAL A 116 17.18 10.48 10.28
CA VAL A 116 17.68 11.03 11.55
C VAL A 116 18.66 10.06 12.18
N ARG A 117 18.26 8.79 12.34
CA ARG A 117 19.08 7.75 12.96
C ARG A 117 20.36 7.41 12.16
N ALA A 118 20.37 7.66 10.86
CA ALA A 118 21.56 7.46 10.02
C ALA A 118 22.60 8.58 10.17
N ILE A 119 22.19 9.77 10.63
CA ILE A 119 23.05 10.96 10.72
C ILE A 119 23.55 11.18 12.18
N GLY A 120 22.79 10.76 13.19
CA GLY A 120 23.19 10.83 14.61
C GLY A 120 22.01 11.03 15.56
#